data_AF-A0A7S6U3K0-F1
#
_entry.id   AF-A0A7S6U3K0-F1
#
_cell.length_a   1.000
_cell.length_b   1.000
_cell.length_c   1.000
_cell.angle_alpha   90.00
_cell.angle_beta   90.00
_cell.angle_gamma   90.00
#
_symmetry.space_group_name_H-M   'P 1'
#
loop_
_entity.id
_entity.type
_entity.pdbx_description
1 polymer ?
#
loop_
_entity_poly.entity_id
_entity_poly.type
_entity_poly.pdbx_seq_one_letter_code
_entity_poly.pdbx_strand_id
1 'polypeptide(L)'
;MTSTTPSIQFFAGIFEELSNISLRREVRTGKRIVVMSFSQLQALVRFNSFTKKSLNSLLLTDEEGEIRVTPSGTKFIFGGDEGDELQRVECKFEVEQDDHWERVMRFLHRYATANGMEYGEK
;
A
#
# COMPACT_ATOMS: atom_id res chain seq x y z
N MET A 1 -23.51 -11.29 9.10
CA MET A 1 -22.45 -11.17 8.07
C MET A 1 -21.36 -10.32 8.68
N THR A 2 -20.18 -10.88 8.93
CA THR A 2 -19.05 -10.12 9.48
C THR A 2 -18.49 -9.25 8.37
N SER A 3 -18.92 -8.00 8.30
CA SER A 3 -18.30 -7.01 7.42
C SER A 3 -16.90 -6.76 7.98
N THR A 4 -15.89 -7.36 7.34
CA THR A 4 -14.49 -7.15 7.70
C THR A 4 -14.06 -5.81 7.13
N THR A 5 -13.67 -4.88 7.99
CA THR A 5 -13.10 -3.59 7.56
C THR A 5 -11.86 -3.83 6.70
N PRO A 6 -11.77 -3.24 5.49
CA PRO A 6 -10.59 -3.36 4.65
C PRO A 6 -9.34 -2.88 5.39
N SER A 7 -8.29 -3.69 5.37
CA SER A 7 -7.08 -3.45 6.14
C SER A 7 -5.83 -3.84 5.38
N ILE A 8 -4.73 -3.18 5.72
CA ILE A 8 -3.43 -3.31 5.06
C ILE A 8 -2.38 -3.57 6.13
N GLN A 9 -1.54 -4.58 5.92
CA GLN A 9 -0.53 -4.99 6.88
C GLN A 9 0.77 -5.38 6.18
N PHE A 10 1.88 -4.76 6.58
CA PHE A 10 3.22 -5.29 6.25
C PHE A 10 3.64 -6.41 7.20
N PHE A 11 3.19 -6.34 8.45
CA PHE A 11 3.42 -7.35 9.47
C PHE A 11 2.10 -7.74 10.10
N ALA A 12 1.93 -9.03 10.38
CA ALA A 12 0.71 -9.54 11.01
C ALA A 12 0.41 -8.79 12.32
N GLY A 13 -0.79 -8.24 12.41
CA GLY A 13 -1.26 -7.49 13.58
C GLY A 13 -0.85 -6.01 13.62
N ILE A 14 -0.17 -5.50 12.60
CA ILE A 14 0.11 -4.05 12.46
C ILE A 14 -0.65 -3.53 11.25
N PHE A 15 -1.69 -2.76 11.55
CA PHE A 15 -2.55 -2.12 10.57
C PHE A 15 -1.95 -0.79 10.11
N GLU A 16 -1.88 -0.63 8.80
CA GLU A 16 -1.33 0.55 8.14
C GLU A 16 -2.45 1.38 7.51
N GLU A 17 -2.26 2.70 7.50
CA GLU A 17 -3.22 3.65 6.95
C GLU A 17 -2.63 4.35 5.73
N LEU A 18 -3.33 4.23 4.60
CA LEU A 18 -2.95 4.94 3.38
C LEU A 18 -3.29 6.41 3.47
N SER A 19 -2.39 7.25 2.97
CA SER A 19 -2.65 8.66 2.71
C SER A 19 -3.03 8.93 1.26
N ASN A 20 -2.59 8.09 0.32
CA ASN A 20 -2.96 8.20 -1.09
C ASN A 20 -2.76 6.87 -1.83
N ILE A 21 -3.51 6.68 -2.92
CA ILE A 21 -3.37 5.57 -3.86
C ILE A 21 -3.19 6.14 -5.26
N SER A 22 -2.16 5.70 -5.97
CA SER A 22 -1.91 6.02 -7.38
C SER A 22 -1.82 4.75 -8.20
N LEU A 23 -2.59 4.69 -9.28
CA LEU A 23 -2.56 3.60 -10.25
C LEU A 23 -1.76 4.07 -11.45
N ARG A 24 -0.76 3.29 -11.84
CA ARG A 24 0.11 3.61 -12.97
C ARG A 24 0.13 2.44 -13.95
N ARG A 25 0.28 2.78 -15.23
CA ARG A 25 0.54 1.79 -16.28
C ARG A 25 1.88 2.10 -16.91
N GLU A 26 2.79 1.14 -16.85
CA GLU A 26 4.09 1.29 -17.50
C GLU A 26 3.90 1.24 -19.03
N VAL A 27 4.41 2.26 -19.73
CA VAL A 27 4.09 2.53 -21.13
C VAL A 27 4.66 1.48 -22.10
N ARG A 28 5.79 0.86 -21.77
CA ARG A 28 6.57 0.00 -22.68
C ARG A 28 6.19 -1.48 -22.57
N THR A 29 5.83 -1.92 -21.39
CA THR A 29 5.53 -3.29 -20.95
C THR A 29 4.04 -3.47 -20.67
N GLY A 30 3.30 -2.38 -20.51
CA GLY A 30 1.87 -2.42 -20.18
C GLY A 30 1.58 -2.83 -18.73
N LYS A 31 2.60 -3.06 -17.91
CA LYS A 31 2.46 -3.52 -16.51
C LYS A 31 1.64 -2.54 -15.69
N ARG A 32 0.69 -3.07 -14.91
CA ARG A 32 -0.12 -2.30 -13.98
C ARG A 32 0.59 -2.24 -12.64
N ILE A 33 0.79 -1.02 -12.16
CA ILE A 33 1.55 -0.73 -10.94
C ILE A 33 0.62 0.00 -9.99
N VAL A 34 0.46 -0.55 -8.80
CA VAL A 34 -0.21 0.14 -7.69
C VAL A 34 0.86 0.80 -6.84
N VAL A 35 0.70 2.09 -6.58
CA VAL A 35 1.56 2.86 -5.67
C VAL A 35 0.72 3.31 -4.49
N MET A 36 1.01 2.75 -3.33
CA MET A 36 0.42 3.10 -2.05
C MET A 36 1.33 4.09 -1.33
N SER A 37 0.74 5.20 -0.89
CA SER A 37 1.42 6.22 -0.12
C SER A 37 0.96 6.19 1.33
N PHE A 38 1.90 6.33 2.24
CA PHE A 38 1.69 6.39 3.68
C PHE A 38 2.38 7.65 4.20
N SER A 39 1.69 8.49 4.97
CA SER A 39 2.35 9.62 5.64
C SER A 39 3.34 9.12 6.68
N GLN A 40 2.98 8.04 7.39
CA GLN A 40 3.82 7.37 8.37
C GLN A 40 3.43 5.88 8.41
N LEU A 41 4.39 4.97 8.60
CA LEU A 41 4.09 3.56 8.84
C LEU A 41 3.97 3.28 10.33
N GLN A 42 2.89 2.63 10.74
CA GLN A 42 2.73 2.14 12.11
C GLN A 42 3.81 1.12 12.45
N ALA A 43 4.24 0.31 11.48
CA ALA A 43 5.35 -0.61 11.67
C ALA A 43 6.68 0.11 11.95
N LEU A 44 6.94 1.28 11.35
CA LEU A 44 8.13 2.08 11.67
C LEU A 44 8.09 2.61 13.10
N VAL A 45 6.94 3.14 13.52
CA VAL A 45 6.75 3.69 14.87
C VAL A 45 6.94 2.61 15.94
N ARG A 46 6.44 1.39 15.67
CA ARG A 46 6.51 0.27 16.62
C ARG A 46 7.86 -0.45 16.63
N PHE A 47 8.60 -0.44 15.53
CA PHE A 47 9.89 -1.12 15.43
C PHE A 47 11.02 -0.11 15.17
N ASN A 48 11.73 0.26 16.23
CA ASN A 48 12.92 1.14 16.18
C ASN A 48 14.06 0.62 15.28
N SER A 49 14.05 -0.65 14.91
CA SER A 49 15.06 -1.30 14.05
C SER A 49 14.44 -1.75 12.73
N PHE A 50 13.97 -0.78 11.95
CA PHE A 50 13.37 -1.04 10.65
C PHE A 50 14.44 -1.14 9.57
N THR A 51 14.50 -2.27 8.86
CA THR A 51 15.37 -2.40 7.68
C THR A 51 14.50 -2.56 6.44
N LYS A 52 14.98 -2.07 5.28
CA LYS A 52 14.26 -2.20 3.99
C LYS A 52 13.87 -3.66 3.66
N LYS A 53 14.61 -4.64 4.20
CA LYS A 53 14.34 -6.08 4.04
C LYS A 53 13.10 -6.57 4.80
N SER A 54 12.51 -5.77 5.67
CA SER A 54 11.35 -6.21 6.47
C SER A 54 10.03 -5.99 5.73
N LEU A 55 10.01 -5.24 4.61
CA LEU A 55 8.82 -4.92 3.79
C LEU A 55 8.65 -5.86 2.58
N ASN A 56 8.90 -7.16 2.75
CA ASN A 56 8.88 -8.11 1.62
C ASN A 56 7.50 -8.70 1.33
N SER A 57 6.51 -8.44 2.18
CA SER A 57 5.16 -8.95 2.02
C SER A 57 4.17 -7.89 2.44
N LEU A 58 3.07 -7.81 1.70
CA LEU A 58 1.95 -6.96 2.01
C LEU A 58 0.68 -7.81 1.97
N LEU A 59 -0.07 -7.74 3.05
CA LEU A 59 -1.35 -8.42 3.20
C LEU A 59 -2.47 -7.37 3.13
N LEU A 60 -3.39 -7.56 2.18
CA LEU A 60 -4.60 -6.77 2.01
C LEU A 60 -5.78 -7.67 2.39
N THR A 61 -6.58 -7.26 3.38
CA THR A 61 -7.69 -8.11 3.88
C THR A 61 -8.98 -7.32 3.84
N ASP A 62 -10.02 -7.86 3.23
CA ASP A 62 -11.39 -7.33 3.24
C ASP A 62 -12.42 -8.46 3.42
N GLU A 63 -13.69 -8.18 3.19
CA GLU A 63 -14.79 -9.15 3.26
C GLU A 63 -14.68 -10.31 2.26
N GLU A 64 -13.91 -10.16 1.17
CA GLU A 64 -13.67 -11.22 0.17
C GLU A 64 -12.47 -12.10 0.52
N GLY A 65 -11.75 -11.80 1.61
CA GLY A 65 -10.61 -12.56 2.08
C GLY A 65 -9.29 -11.81 1.94
N GLU A 66 -8.22 -12.57 1.78
CA GLU A 66 -6.84 -12.07 1.82
C GLU A 66 -6.20 -11.99 0.43
N ILE A 67 -5.53 -10.88 0.13
CA ILE A 67 -4.64 -10.71 -1.01
C ILE A 67 -3.23 -10.55 -0.48
N ARG A 68 -2.32 -11.45 -0.90
CA ARG A 68 -0.90 -11.36 -0.57
C ARG A 68 -0.15 -10.87 -1.79
N VAL A 69 0.50 -9.72 -1.66
CA VAL A 69 1.32 -9.15 -2.72
C VAL A 69 2.75 -8.92 -2.22
N THR A 70 3.70 -9.04 -3.12
CA THR A 70 5.11 -8.74 -2.85
C THR A 70 5.43 -7.36 -3.40
N PRO A 71 5.79 -6.38 -2.56
CA PRO A 71 6.24 -5.08 -3.03
C PRO A 71 7.41 -5.21 -4.00
N SER A 72 7.32 -4.55 -5.17
CA SER A 72 8.44 -4.40 -6.11
C SER A 72 9.41 -3.30 -5.66
N GLY A 73 9.02 -2.47 -4.70
CA GLY A 73 9.93 -1.61 -3.97
C GLY A 73 9.22 -0.68 -2.98
N THR A 74 9.99 -0.20 -2.01
CA THR A 74 9.56 0.84 -1.07
C THR A 74 10.53 2.00 -1.09
N LYS A 75 9.99 3.21 -1.22
CA LYS A 75 10.74 4.46 -1.22
C LYS A 75 10.36 5.27 0.01
N PHE A 76 11.36 5.68 0.79
CA PHE A 76 11.20 6.63 1.88
C PHE A 76 11.53 8.01 1.33
N ILE A 77 10.62 8.95 1.50
CA ILE A 77 10.74 10.33 1.05
C ILE A 77 10.98 11.17 2.30
N PHE A 78 12.20 11.67 2.42
CA PHE A 78 12.60 12.58 3.47
C PHE A 78 12.53 14.03 2.97
N GLY A 79 12.27 14.96 3.88
CA GLY A 79 12.12 16.39 3.65
C GLY A 79 12.16 17.16 4.96
N GLY A 80 11.51 18.31 5.02
CA GLY A 80 11.63 19.25 6.15
C GLY A 80 12.80 20.22 5.97
N ASP A 81 12.93 21.17 6.89
CA ASP A 81 13.92 22.26 6.80
C ASP A 81 15.36 21.74 6.83
N GLU A 82 15.61 20.64 7.56
CA GLU A 82 16.92 19.98 7.66
C GLU A 82 17.06 18.76 6.73
N GLY A 83 15.96 18.31 6.11
CA GLY A 83 15.93 17.24 5.10
C GLY A 83 15.97 15.81 5.64
N ASP A 84 15.87 15.62 6.95
CA ASP A 84 15.92 14.32 7.65
C ASP A 84 14.55 13.84 8.16
N GLU A 85 13.50 14.66 8.04
CA GLU A 85 12.15 14.28 8.46
C GLU A 85 11.48 13.36 7.44
N LEU A 86 10.94 12.23 7.89
CA LEU A 86 10.17 11.34 7.02
C LEU A 86 8.83 11.97 6.67
N GLN A 87 8.67 12.37 5.41
CA GLN A 87 7.46 13.01 4.90
C GLN A 87 6.45 11.99 4.36
N ARG A 88 6.94 10.95 3.68
CA ARG A 88 6.09 9.93 3.05
C ARG A 88 6.84 8.65 2.80
N VAL A 89 6.14 7.53 2.87
CA VAL A 89 6.59 6.23 2.39
C VAL A 89 5.74 5.82 1.20
N GLU A 90 6.37 5.45 0.10
CA GLU A 90 5.70 4.94 -1.10
C GLU A 90 6.04 3.46 -1.27
N CYS A 91 5.03 2.60 -1.25
CA CYS A 91 5.14 1.18 -1.52
C CYS A 91 4.50 0.87 -2.87
N LYS A 92 5.25 0.24 -3.77
CA LYS A 92 4.74 -0.16 -5.08
C LYS A 92 4.76 -1.67 -5.25
N PHE A 93 3.78 -2.19 -5.97
CA PHE A 93 3.75 -3.57 -6.43
C PHE A 93 3.16 -3.65 -7.84
N GLU A 94 3.56 -4.69 -8.56
CA GLU A 94 3.14 -4.96 -9.94
C GLU A 94 2.07 -6.04 -9.94
N VAL A 95 1.06 -5.87 -10.79
CA VAL A 95 0.00 -6.87 -11.00
C VAL A 95 -0.05 -7.20 -12.48
N GLU A 96 0.32 -8.44 -12.82
CA GLU A 96 0.41 -8.89 -14.22
C GLU A 96 -0.86 -9.64 -14.67
N GLN A 97 -1.56 -10.32 -13.76
CA GLN A 97 -2.75 -11.10 -14.07
C GLN A 97 -4.02 -10.24 -13.96
N ASP A 98 -4.91 -10.34 -14.95
CA ASP A 98 -6.16 -9.57 -15.01
C ASP A 98 -7.09 -9.88 -13.83
N ASP A 99 -7.33 -11.15 -13.51
CA ASP A 99 -8.19 -11.55 -12.39
C ASP A 99 -7.66 -11.01 -11.05
N HIS A 100 -6.34 -11.02 -10.87
CA HIS A 100 -5.70 -10.49 -9.67
C HIS A 100 -5.83 -8.97 -9.62
N TRP A 101 -5.73 -8.28 -10.76
CA TRP A 101 -5.95 -6.85 -10.85
C TRP A 101 -7.37 -6.47 -10.44
N GLU A 102 -8.38 -7.15 -10.97
CA GLU A 102 -9.78 -6.90 -10.59
C GLU A 102 -10.01 -7.11 -9.09
N ARG A 103 -9.40 -8.14 -8.51
CA ARG A 103 -9.47 -8.40 -7.06
C ARG A 103 -8.82 -7.29 -6.24
N VAL A 104 -7.65 -6.80 -6.64
CA VAL A 104 -6.96 -5.67 -6.00
C VAL A 104 -7.77 -4.39 -6.13
N MET A 105 -8.32 -4.11 -7.30
CA MET A 105 -9.16 -2.93 -7.52
C MET A 105 -10.39 -2.95 -6.62
N ARG A 106 -11.09 -4.10 -6.51
CA ARG A 106 -12.24 -4.24 -5.59
C ARG A 106 -11.84 -3.98 -4.13
N PHE A 107 -10.70 -4.52 -3.69
CA PHE A 107 -10.16 -4.22 -2.36
C PHE A 107 -9.91 -2.72 -2.18
N LEU A 108 -9.19 -2.08 -3.10
CA LEU A 108 -8.85 -0.67 -3.02
C LEU A 108 -10.12 0.20 -3.00
N HIS A 109 -11.16 -0.17 -3.76
CA HIS A 109 -12.41 0.59 -3.80
C HIS A 109 -13.11 0.54 -2.45
N ARG A 110 -13.21 -0.64 -1.85
CA ARG A 110 -13.76 -0.78 -0.49
C ARG A 110 -12.93 -0.02 0.53
N TYR A 111 -11.60 -0.15 0.47
CA TYR A 111 -10.70 0.56 1.38
C TYR A 111 -10.89 2.07 1.27
N ALA A 112 -10.91 2.60 0.05
CA ALA A 112 -11.13 4.02 -0.20
C ALA A 112 -12.50 4.48 0.33
N THR A 113 -13.57 3.75 0.05
CA THR A 113 -14.91 4.07 0.58
C THR A 113 -14.95 4.04 2.11
N ALA A 114 -14.33 3.04 2.74
CA ALA A 114 -14.31 2.90 4.20
C ALA A 114 -13.51 4.00 4.90
N ASN A 115 -12.49 4.55 4.24
CA ASN A 115 -11.60 5.59 4.77
C ASN A 115 -11.90 6.99 4.21
N GLY A 116 -12.96 7.16 3.42
CA GLY A 116 -13.29 8.44 2.78
C GLY A 116 -12.21 8.98 1.84
N MET A 117 -11.45 8.09 1.21
CA MET A 117 -10.33 8.44 0.32
C MET A 117 -10.78 8.51 -1.14
N GLU A 118 -10.11 9.37 -1.91
CA GLU A 118 -10.24 9.43 -3.37
C GLU A 118 -8.97 8.90 -4.04
N TYR A 119 -9.11 8.36 -5.26
CA TYR A 119 -7.96 7.92 -6.05
C TYR A 119 -7.28 9.10 -6.73
N GLY A 120 -5.95 9.18 -6.60
CA GLY A 120 -5.16 10.09 -7.42
C GLY A 120 -4.81 9.45 -8.76
N GLU A 121 -5.46 9.90 -9.84
CA GLU A 121 -4.95 9.66 -11.20
C GLU A 121 -3.78 10.60 -11.47
N LYS A 122 -2.60 10.05 -11.73
CA LYS A 122 -1.40 10.81 -12.14
C LYS A 122 -0.63 10.05 -13.21
#